data_AF-A0A7X6M7S9-F1
#
_entry.id   AF-A0A7X6M7S9-F1
#
_cell.length_a   1.000
_cell.length_b   1.000
_cell.length_c   1.000
_cell.angle_alpha   90.00
_cell.angle_beta   90.00
_cell.angle_gamma   90.00
#
_symmetry.space_group_name_H-M   'P 1'
#
loop_
_entity.id
_entity.type
_entity.pdbx_description
1 polymer ?
#
loop_
_entity_poly.entity_id
_entity_poly.type
_entity_poly.pdbx_seq_one_letter_code
_entity_poly.pdbx_strand_id
1 'polypeptide(L)' 'MRPQNALDWVAFVLLLIGAFAWGAFVTDVNVLDRLLEPIADPLDDTVFILIAAAGLYWIARVIGVGRRARQ' A
#
# COMPACT_ATOMS: atom_id res chain seq x y z
N MET A 1 -10.78 -2.32 12.40
CA MET A 1 -11.90 -2.15 11.45
C MET A 1 -11.75 -3.21 10.36
N ARG A 2 -12.81 -3.90 9.95
CA ARG A 2 -12.75 -4.92 8.88
C ARG A 2 -13.11 -4.31 7.51
N PRO A 3 -12.54 -4.78 6.39
CA PRO A 3 -12.95 -4.36 5.05
C PRO A 3 -14.44 -4.65 4.82
N GLN A 4 -15.19 -3.72 4.24
CA GLN A 4 -16.64 -3.84 4.02
C GLN A 4 -17.04 -3.75 2.55
N ASN A 5 -16.19 -3.19 1.69
CA ASN A 5 -16.45 -3.03 0.26
C ASN A 5 -15.18 -3.31 -0.56
N ALA A 6 -15.31 -3.31 -1.89
CA ALA A 6 -14.20 -3.60 -2.81
C ALA A 6 -13.01 -2.62 -2.66
N LEU A 7 -13.27 -1.33 -2.46
CA LEU A 7 -12.22 -0.32 -2.27
C LEU A 7 -11.39 -0.61 -1.00
N ASP A 8 -12.06 -1.06 0.07
CA ASP A 8 -11.39 -1.40 1.33
C ASP A 8 -10.49 -2.62 1.17
N TRP A 9 -10.94 -3.60 0.39
CA TRP A 9 -10.17 -4.78 0.08
C TRP A 9 -8.95 -4.44 -0.75
N VAL A 10 -9.11 -3.58 -1.77
CA VAL A 10 -7.98 -3.09 -2.57
C VAL A 10 -6.97 -2.34 -1.69
N ALA A 11 -7.43 -1.41 -0.85
CA ALA A 11 -6.56 -0.69 0.07
C ALA A 11 -5.88 -1.62 1.09
N PHE A 12 -6.59 -2.62 1.59
CA PHE A 12 -6.03 -3.61 2.52
C PHE A 12 -4.96 -4.48 1.86
N VAL A 13 -5.21 -4.97 0.64
CA VAL A 13 -4.24 -5.76 -0.12
C VAL A 13 -3.00 -4.94 -0.45
N LEU A 14 -3.16 -3.66 -0.85
CA LEU A 14 -2.02 -2.76 -1.06
C LEU A 14 -1.17 -2.62 0.21
N LEU A 15 -1.79 -2.47 1.39
CA LEU A 15 -1.04 -2.42 2.64
C LEU A 15 -0.30 -3.72 2.98
N LEU A 16 -0.89 -4.88 2.66
CA LEU A 16 -0.19 -6.16 2.81
C LEU A 16 1.02 -6.23 1.88
N ILE A 17 0.84 -5.85 0.60
CA ILE A 17 1.94 -5.79 -0.38
C ILE A 17 3.05 -4.87 0.13
N GLY A 18 2.71 -3.68 0.63
CA GLY A 18 3.69 -2.75 1.22
C GLY A 18 4.41 -3.31 2.44
N ALA A 19 3.72 -4.04 3.31
CA ALA A 19 4.35 -4.67 4.47
C ALA A 19 5.34 -5.78 4.07
N PHE A 20 5.00 -6.59 3.06
CA PHE A 20 5.90 -7.61 2.53
C PHE A 20 7.05 -7.02 1.72
N ALA A 21 6.82 -5.96 0.94
CA ALA A 21 7.85 -5.24 0.21
C ALA A 21 8.87 -4.61 1.18
N TRP A 22 8.41 -4.00 2.27
CA TRP A 22 9.29 -3.51 3.34
C TRP A 22 10.09 -4.64 3.99
N GLY A 23 9.43 -5.78 4.28
CA GLY A 23 10.10 -6.95 4.83
C GLY A 23 11.20 -7.48 3.91
N ALA A 24 10.92 -7.57 2.61
CA ALA A 24 11.88 -7.99 1.59
C ALA A 24 13.07 -7.02 1.51
N PHE A 25 12.81 -5.70 1.53
CA PHE A 25 13.83 -4.65 1.54
C PHE A 25 14.77 -4.76 2.75
N VAL A 26 14.24 -5.03 3.94
CA VAL A 26 15.06 -5.21 5.16
C VAL A 26 15.92 -6.48 5.10
N THR A 27 15.47 -7.52 4.39
CA THR A 27 16.16 -8.81 4.30
C THR A 27 17.17 -8.94 3.16
N ASP A 28 17.35 -7.89 2.36
CA ASP A 28 18.40 -7.78 1.32
C ASP A 28 18.42 -8.98 0.33
N VAL A 29 17.24 -9.51 -0.02
CA VAL A 29 17.07 -10.60 -0.99
C VAL A 29 17.07 -10.03 -2.42
N ASN A 30 18.06 -9.21 -2.74
CA ASN A 30 18.09 -8.33 -3.92
C ASN A 30 18.91 -8.91 -5.09
N VAL A 31 18.72 -10.19 -5.40
CA VAL A 31 19.31 -10.81 -6.61
C VAL A 31 18.44 -10.56 -7.85
N LEU A 32 17.14 -10.28 -7.68
CA LEU A 32 16.20 -10.02 -8.77
C LEU A 32 16.18 -8.53 -9.21
N ASP A 33 16.53 -7.61 -8.30
CA ASP A 33 16.56 -6.15 -8.51
C ASP A 33 17.51 -5.74 -9.65
N ARG A 34 18.71 -6.31 -9.70
CA ARG A 34 19.72 -6.00 -10.72
C ARG A 34 19.32 -6.36 -12.16
N LEU A 35 18.31 -7.22 -12.34
CA LEU A 35 17.89 -7.66 -13.68
C LEU A 35 16.65 -6.93 -14.19
N LEU A 36 15.86 -6.33 -13.31
CA LEU A 36 14.56 -5.70 -13.63
C LEU A 36 14.56 -4.18 -13.47
N GLU A 37 15.63 -3.60 -12.91
CA GLU A 37 15.89 -2.17 -12.68
C GLU A 37 15.24 -1.21 -13.72
N PRO A 38 15.40 -1.38 -15.04
CA PRO A 38 14.92 -0.39 -16.01
C PRO A 38 13.38 -0.32 -16.17
N ILE A 39 12.67 -1.41 -15.87
CA ILE A 39 11.22 -1.52 -16.00
C ILE A 39 10.55 -1.41 -14.61
N ALA A 40 11.27 -1.86 -13.58
CA ALA A 40 10.82 -1.82 -12.21
C ALA A 40 10.69 -0.38 -11.70
N ASP A 41 11.64 0.51 -11.98
CA ASP A 41 11.68 1.87 -11.40
C ASP A 41 10.35 2.67 -11.48
N PRO A 42 9.74 2.91 -12.66
CA PRO A 42 8.51 3.70 -12.74
C PRO A 42 7.27 2.96 -12.21
N LEU A 43 7.26 1.63 -12.28
CA LEU A 43 6.16 0.81 -11.75
C LEU A 43 6.21 0.76 -10.22
N ASP A 44 7.41 0.67 -9.67
CA ASP A 44 7.67 0.62 -8.24
C ASP A 44 7.21 1.92 -7.55
N ASP A 45 7.62 3.08 -8.09
CA ASP A 45 7.17 4.39 -7.62
C ASP A 45 5.64 4.49 -7.57
N THR A 46 4.97 4.02 -8.63
CA THR A 46 3.51 4.04 -8.72
C THR A 46 2.88 3.15 -7.64
N VAL A 47 3.40 1.93 -7.45
CA VAL A 47 2.91 0.99 -6.45
C VAL A 47 3.12 1.54 -5.04
N PHE A 48 4.28 2.12 -4.74
CA PHE A 48 4.56 2.75 -3.46
C PHE A 48 3.65 3.95 -3.17
N ILE A 49 3.35 4.79 -4.16
CA ILE A 49 2.37 5.88 -4.03
C ILE A 49 0.99 5.32 -3.69
N LEU A 50 0.55 4.24 -4.36
CA LEU A 50 -0.74 3.59 -4.10
C LEU A 50 -0.78 2.97 -2.69
N ILE A 51 0.31 2.37 -2.23
CA ILE A 51 0.45 1.85 -0.86
C ILE A 51 0.36 2.99 0.15
N ALA A 52 1.06 4.10 -0.08
CA ALA A 52 1.01 5.27 0.79
C ALA A 52 -0.41 5.86 0.86
N ALA A 53 -1.07 5.99 -0.29
CA ALA A 53 -2.46 6.44 -0.37
C ALA A 53 -3.43 5.49 0.36
N ALA A 54 -3.22 4.17 0.25
CA ALA A 54 -3.98 3.17 0.98
C ALA A 54 -3.79 3.29 2.50
N GLY A 55 -2.56 3.57 2.95
CA GLY A 55 -2.28 3.87 4.36
C GLY A 55 -3.02 5.09 4.86
N LEU A 56 -2.96 6.19 4.12
CA LEU A 56 -3.70 7.42 4.43
C LEU A 56 -5.21 7.19 4.44
N TYR A 57 -5.74 6.43 3.49
CA TYR A 57 -7.15 6.04 3.45
C TYR A 57 -7.58 5.32 4.73
N TRP A 58 -6.80 4.32 5.18
CA TRP A 58 -7.09 3.57 6.40
C TRP A 58 -6.97 4.44 7.66
N ILE A 59 -5.97 5.31 7.75
CA ILE A 59 -5.83 6.27 8.84
C ILE A 59 -7.07 7.17 8.91
N ALA A 60 -7.47 7.79 7.78
CA ALA A 60 -8.65 8.66 7.69
C ALA A 60 -9.94 7.94 8.13
N ARG A 61 -10.03 6.64 7.85
CA ARG A 61 -11.11 5.75 8.28
C ARG A 61 -11.15 5.54 9.78
N VAL A 62 -10.00 5.24 10.38
CA VAL A 62 -9.86 4.98 11.82
C VAL A 62 -10.17 6.23 12.63
N ILE A 63 -9.68 7.38 12.19
CA ILE A 63 -9.93 8.68 12.84
C ILE A 63 -11.34 9.25 12.55
N GLY A 64 -12.15 8.56 11.75
CA GLY A 64 -13.57 8.86 11.57
C GLY A 64 -13.88 10.08 10.69
N VAL A 65 -12.98 10.50 9.80
CA VAL A 65 -13.23 11.61 8.85
C VAL A 65 -14.49 11.34 8.00
N GLY A 66 -14.85 10.07 7.75
CA GLY A 66 -16.07 9.70 7.03
C GLY A 66 -17.39 9.67 7.83
N ARG A 67 -17.36 9.72 9.18
CA ARG A 67 -18.59 9.76 10.00
C ARG A 67 -19.10 11.18 10.24
N ARG A 68 -18.19 12.17 10.29
CA ARG A 68 -18.56 13.57 10.54
C ARG A 68 -19.24 14.26 9.35
N ALA A 69 -19.09 13.74 8.13
CA ALA A 69 -19.72 14.31 6.94
C ALA A 69 -21.19 13.87 6.72
N ARG A 70 -21.74 13.04 7.61
CA ARG A 70 -23.11 12.47 7.51
C ARG A 70 -23.97 12.69 8.76
N GLN A 71 -23.55 13.58 9.65
CA GLN A 71 -24.36 14.12 10.74
C GLN A 71 -24.56 15.62 10.50
#